data_AF-A0A443VTM7-F1
#
_entry.id   AF-A0A443VTM7-F1
#
_cell.length_a   1.000
_cell.length_b   1.000
_cell.length_c   1.000
_cell.angle_alpha   90.00
_cell.angle_beta   90.00
_cell.angle_gamma   90.00
#
_symmetry.space_group_name_H-M   'P 1'
#
loop_
_entity.id
_entity.type
_entity.pdbx_description
1 polymer ?
#
loop_
_entity_poly.entity_id
_entity_poly.type
_entity_poly.pdbx_seq_one_letter_code
_entity_poly.pdbx_strand_id
1 'polypeptide(L)'
;MMMARFHRGPSALTYSWFYQQVRRHGPWDYKQRGKGFESFGNFHYGAVGHAAGISDEVLFRGAGWAQNQAGTSDPAFGDWYGSTPYGDDPDDQYWIRAGIDYAKRAGF
;
A
#
# COMPACT_ATOMS: atom_id res chain seq x y z
N MET A 1 -16.62 11.09 18.38
CA MET A 1 -15.65 11.21 19.49
C MET A 1 -14.28 11.42 18.86
N MET A 2 -13.75 12.63 18.97
CA MET A 2 -12.50 13.05 18.32
C MET A 2 -11.34 12.60 19.22
N MET A 3 -10.67 11.50 18.87
CA MET A 3 -9.44 11.08 19.55
C MET A 3 -8.32 12.02 19.09
N ALA A 4 -7.87 12.88 20.00
CA ALA A 4 -6.74 13.77 19.79
C ALA A 4 -5.49 12.94 19.44
N ARG A 5 -4.92 13.19 18.26
CA ARG A 5 -3.67 12.61 17.73
C ARG A 5 -2.47 13.08 18.59
N PHE A 6 -2.17 12.36 19.66
CA PHE A 6 -0.93 12.51 20.45
C PHE A 6 0.16 11.48 20.07
N HIS A 7 0.14 10.96 18.85
CA HIS A 7 1.20 10.09 18.32
C HIS A 7 1.66 10.59 16.94
N ARG A 8 2.96 10.83 16.79
CA ARG A 8 3.63 11.28 15.55
C ARG A 8 3.74 10.15 14.51
N GLY A 9 2.63 9.46 14.21
CA GLY A 9 2.58 8.35 13.27
C GLY A 9 1.92 7.09 13.84
N PRO A 10 1.80 6.04 13.01
CA PRO A 10 1.13 4.79 13.36
C PRO A 10 1.99 3.97 14.32
N SER A 11 1.34 3.25 15.22
CA SER A 11 2.02 2.36 16.18
C SER A 11 2.61 1.12 15.50
N ALA A 12 3.54 0.43 16.16
CA ALA A 12 4.02 -0.88 15.71
C ALA A 12 2.86 -1.90 15.54
N LEU A 13 1.84 -1.82 16.40
CA LEU A 13 0.63 -2.65 16.27
C LEU A 13 -0.15 -2.33 15.01
N THR A 14 -0.22 -1.06 14.61
CA THR A 14 -0.86 -0.62 13.36
C THR A 14 -0.16 -1.23 12.15
N TYR A 15 1.18 -1.18 12.10
CA TYR A 15 1.96 -1.81 11.03
C TYR A 15 1.78 -3.33 11.00
N SER A 16 1.84 -3.98 12.16
CA SER A 16 1.66 -5.43 12.26
C SER A 16 0.27 -5.86 11.78
N TRP A 17 -0.78 -5.17 12.24
CA TRP A 17 -2.15 -5.41 11.80
C TRP A 17 -2.29 -5.21 10.29
N PHE A 18 -1.82 -4.08 9.76
CA PHE A 18 -1.92 -3.75 8.34
C PHE A 18 -1.22 -4.80 7.47
N TYR A 19 0.00 -5.20 7.83
CA TYR A 19 0.74 -6.26 7.16
C TYR A 19 -0.04 -7.58 7.12
N GLN A 20 -0.65 -7.98 8.24
CA GLN A 20 -1.47 -9.20 8.30
C GLN A 20 -2.70 -9.13 7.38
N GLN A 21 -3.24 -7.94 7.13
CA GLN A 21 -4.35 -7.77 6.20
C GLN A 21 -3.91 -7.93 4.73
N VAL A 22 -2.80 -7.30 4.35
CA VAL A 22 -2.38 -7.11 2.94
C VAL A 22 -1.43 -8.16 2.40
N ARG A 23 -0.79 -8.96 3.26
CA ARG A 23 0.14 -10.01 2.83
C ARG A 23 -0.53 -11.01 1.90
N ARG A 24 0.27 -11.74 1.11
CA ARG A 24 -0.20 -12.85 0.28
C ARG A 24 -1.06 -13.84 1.08
N HIS A 25 -2.21 -14.21 0.53
CA HIS A 25 -3.28 -14.99 1.19
C HIS A 25 -3.86 -14.36 2.47
N GLY A 26 -3.63 -13.06 2.68
CA GLY A 26 -4.27 -12.28 3.72
C GLY A 26 -5.71 -11.90 3.36
N PRO A 27 -6.48 -11.38 4.32
CA PRO A 27 -7.86 -10.95 4.11
C PRO A 27 -8.10 -10.00 2.93
N TRP A 28 -7.11 -9.15 2.62
CA TRP A 28 -7.16 -8.15 1.55
C TRP A 28 -6.32 -8.50 0.32
N ASP A 29 -5.90 -9.77 0.18
CA ASP A 29 -5.35 -10.29 -1.07
C ASP A 29 -6.49 -10.50 -2.09
N TYR A 30 -7.02 -9.39 -2.61
CA TYR A 30 -8.17 -9.39 -3.53
C TYR A 30 -7.86 -10.07 -4.86
N LYS A 31 -6.59 -10.15 -5.27
CA LYS A 31 -6.17 -10.86 -6.50
C LYS A 31 -6.58 -12.34 -6.45
N GLN A 32 -6.72 -12.94 -5.26
CA GLN A 32 -7.25 -14.31 -5.09
C GLN A 32 -8.71 -14.47 -5.51
N ARG A 33 -9.50 -13.39 -5.48
CA ARG A 33 -10.91 -13.40 -5.92
C ARG A 33 -11.05 -13.26 -7.44
N GLY A 34 -9.95 -12.92 -8.12
CA GLY A 34 -9.87 -12.75 -9.57
C GLY A 34 -8.82 -11.71 -9.95
N LYS A 35 -8.12 -11.94 -11.07
CA LYS A 35 -7.06 -11.03 -11.55
C LYS A 35 -7.57 -9.60 -11.80
N GLY A 36 -8.84 -9.43 -12.19
CA GLY A 36 -9.46 -8.12 -12.40
C GLY A 36 -9.60 -7.26 -11.13
N PHE A 37 -9.31 -7.79 -9.95
CA PHE A 37 -9.32 -7.03 -8.69
C PHE A 37 -7.96 -6.45 -8.29
N GLU A 38 -6.94 -6.59 -9.13
CA GLU A 38 -5.60 -6.04 -8.89
C GLU A 38 -5.62 -4.52 -8.65
N SER A 39 -6.19 -3.76 -9.58
CA SER A 39 -6.35 -2.31 -9.45
C SER A 39 -7.14 -1.91 -8.20
N PHE A 40 -8.21 -2.63 -7.89
CA PHE A 40 -9.00 -2.39 -6.68
C PHE A 40 -8.17 -2.66 -5.40
N GLY A 41 -7.39 -3.75 -5.38
CA GLY A 41 -6.55 -4.07 -4.24
C GLY A 41 -5.48 -3.02 -3.99
N ASN A 42 -4.84 -2.52 -5.05
CA ASN A 42 -3.84 -1.46 -4.98
C ASN A 42 -4.45 -0.11 -4.54
N PHE A 43 -5.63 0.23 -5.06
CA PHE A 43 -6.40 1.38 -4.58
C PHE A 43 -6.76 1.24 -3.10
N HIS A 44 -7.30 0.09 -2.69
CA HIS A 44 -7.69 -0.19 -1.30
C HIS A 44 -6.48 -0.14 -0.36
N TYR A 45 -5.33 -0.69 -0.77
CA TYR A 45 -4.07 -0.64 -0.03
C TYR A 45 -3.64 0.81 0.25
N GLY A 46 -3.61 1.65 -0.78
CA GLY A 46 -3.26 3.06 -0.65
C GLY A 46 -4.23 3.82 0.26
N ALA A 47 -5.54 3.65 0.03
CA ALA A 47 -6.57 4.34 0.79
C ALA A 47 -6.57 3.98 2.28
N VAL A 48 -6.59 2.69 2.60
CA VAL A 48 -6.66 2.22 3.98
C VAL A 48 -5.32 2.41 4.70
N GLY A 49 -4.20 2.25 4.00
CA GLY A 49 -2.87 2.51 4.56
C GLY A 49 -2.72 3.95 5.00
N HIS A 50 -3.09 4.90 4.14
CA HIS A 50 -3.05 6.32 4.47
C HIS A 50 -4.01 6.65 5.62
N ALA A 51 -5.25 6.13 5.57
CA ALA A 51 -6.23 6.32 6.63
C ALA A 51 -5.80 5.75 7.99
N ALA A 52 -5.01 4.66 7.99
CA ALA A 52 -4.38 4.10 9.18
C ALA A 52 -3.20 4.94 9.71
N GLY A 53 -2.82 6.02 9.01
CA GLY A 53 -1.73 6.92 9.36
C GLY A 53 -0.36 6.49 8.84
N ILE A 54 -0.27 5.45 8.01
CA ILE A 54 0.99 5.04 7.39
C ILE A 54 1.37 6.08 6.33
N SER A 55 2.62 6.54 6.37
CA SER A 55 3.11 7.52 5.40
C SER A 55 3.10 6.97 3.99
N ASP A 56 2.72 7.81 3.02
CA ASP A 56 2.65 7.47 1.59
C ASP A 56 3.91 6.78 1.07
N GLU A 57 5.09 7.25 1.48
CA GLU A 57 6.37 6.66 1.06
C GLU A 57 6.53 5.21 1.52
N VAL A 58 6.10 4.89 2.74
CA VAL A 58 6.12 3.50 3.25
C VAL A 58 5.15 2.62 2.46
N LEU A 59 4.01 3.15 2.03
CA LEU A 59 3.06 2.42 1.20
C LEU A 59 3.66 2.13 -0.18
N PHE A 60 4.23 3.13 -0.85
CA PHE A 60 4.83 2.94 -2.17
C PHE A 60 6.02 1.97 -2.14
N ARG A 61 6.91 2.09 -1.14
CA ARG A 61 8.05 1.17 -0.99
C ARG A 61 7.61 -0.23 -0.56
N GLY A 62 6.57 -0.34 0.27
CA GLY A 62 6.01 -1.61 0.71
C GLY A 62 5.42 -2.43 -0.45
N ALA A 63 4.75 -1.76 -1.39
CA ALA A 63 4.25 -2.39 -2.62
C ALA A 63 5.39 -2.91 -3.50
N GLY A 64 6.41 -2.09 -3.75
CA GLY A 64 7.60 -2.50 -4.50
C GLY A 64 8.37 -3.65 -3.86
N TRP A 65 8.49 -3.66 -2.52
CA TRP A 65 9.07 -4.79 -1.80
C TRP A 65 8.24 -6.07 -2.01
N ALA A 66 6.90 -5.99 -1.95
CA ALA A 66 6.03 -7.14 -2.17
C ALA A 66 6.12 -7.67 -3.61
N GLN A 67 6.22 -6.80 -4.61
CA GLN A 67 6.40 -7.17 -6.02
C GLN A 67 7.74 -7.88 -6.25
N ASN A 68 8.82 -7.38 -5.62
CA ASN A 68 10.13 -8.04 -5.64
C ASN A 68 10.06 -9.44 -5.01
N GLN A 69 9.43 -9.58 -3.83
CA GLN A 69 9.25 -10.88 -3.17
C GLN A 69 8.38 -11.86 -3.99
N ALA A 70 7.43 -11.35 -4.78
CA ALA A 70 6.60 -12.17 -5.66
C ALA A 70 7.37 -12.67 -6.91
N GLY A 71 8.56 -12.13 -7.18
CA GLY A 71 9.36 -12.47 -8.36
C GLY A 71 8.79 -11.95 -9.68
N THR A 72 7.89 -10.96 -9.61
CA THR A 72 7.19 -10.35 -10.76
C THR A 72 7.70 -8.96 -11.10
N SER A 73 8.72 -8.47 -10.39
CA SER A 73 9.37 -7.18 -10.67
C SER A 73 10.12 -7.22 -12.00
N ASP A 74 9.86 -6.25 -12.87
CA ASP A 74 10.72 -5.96 -14.02
C ASP A 74 11.93 -5.14 -13.54
N PRO A 75 13.18 -5.48 -13.92
CA PRO A 75 14.36 -4.69 -13.59
C PRO A 75 14.27 -3.21 -13.98
N ALA A 76 13.48 -2.87 -15.01
CA ALA A 76 13.24 -1.50 -15.44
C ALA A 76 12.47 -0.65 -14.42
N PHE A 77 11.76 -1.28 -13.47
CA PHE A 77 11.04 -0.61 -12.39
C PHE A 77 11.94 -0.22 -11.21
N GLY A 78 13.20 -0.67 -11.23
CA GLY A 78 14.18 -0.39 -10.19
C GLY A 78 13.98 -1.23 -8.93
N ASP A 79 14.41 -0.70 -7.78
CA ASP A 79 14.39 -1.40 -6.50
C ASP A 79 13.55 -0.65 -5.46
N TRP A 80 13.01 -1.38 -4.48
CA TRP A 80 12.19 -0.81 -3.40
C TRP A 80 12.92 0.21 -2.51
N TYR A 81 14.26 0.16 -2.47
CA TYR A 81 15.10 1.14 -1.79
C TYR A 81 15.57 2.30 -2.69
N GLY A 82 15.30 2.25 -3.99
CA GLY A 82 15.69 3.24 -4.99
C GLY A 82 14.70 4.39 -5.17
N SER A 83 14.61 4.92 -6.40
CA SER A 83 13.63 5.94 -6.80
C SER A 83 12.29 5.30 -7.22
N THR A 84 11.22 6.10 -7.23
CA THR A 84 9.92 5.73 -7.83
C THR A 84 10.13 5.14 -9.23
N PRO A 85 9.49 4.01 -9.60
CA PRO A 85 8.36 3.34 -8.94
C PRO A 85 8.74 2.36 -7.81
N TYR A 86 9.97 2.42 -7.29
CA TYR A 86 10.42 1.58 -6.17
C TYR A 86 10.35 0.07 -6.50
N GLY A 87 10.57 -0.35 -7.74
CA GLY A 87 10.48 -1.75 -8.15
C GLY A 87 9.06 -2.31 -8.24
N ASP A 88 8.03 -1.46 -8.13
CA ASP A 88 6.64 -1.83 -8.35
C ASP A 88 6.20 -1.56 -9.79
N ASP A 89 5.13 -2.20 -10.23
CA ASP A 89 4.52 -1.90 -11.53
C ASP A 89 3.99 -0.44 -11.53
N PRO A 90 4.32 0.39 -12.55
CA PRO A 90 3.81 1.76 -12.64
C PRO A 90 2.28 1.89 -12.57
N ASP A 91 1.54 0.92 -13.10
CA ASP A 91 0.07 0.90 -13.02
C ASP A 91 -0.40 0.62 -11.59
N ASP A 92 0.28 -0.29 -10.88
CA ASP A 92 0.01 -0.57 -9.47
C ASP A 92 0.27 0.67 -8.59
N GLN A 93 1.38 1.38 -8.83
CA GLN A 93 1.71 2.65 -8.18
C GLN A 93 0.66 3.75 -8.45
N TYR A 94 0.13 3.81 -9.68
CA TYR A 94 -0.95 4.73 -10.02
C TYR A 94 -2.20 4.48 -9.15
N TRP A 95 -2.62 3.22 -9.01
CA TRP A 95 -3.79 2.87 -8.21
C TRP A 95 -3.56 3.11 -6.72
N ILE A 96 -2.37 2.80 -6.19
CA ILE A 96 -2.00 3.12 -4.80
C ILE A 96 -2.10 4.63 -4.56
N ARG A 97 -1.55 5.45 -5.47
CA ARG A 97 -1.65 6.91 -5.38
C ARG A 97 -3.10 7.38 -5.42
N ALA A 98 -3.93 6.83 -6.32
CA ALA A 98 -5.34 7.16 -6.40
C ALA A 98 -6.09 6.85 -5.08
N GLY A 99 -5.74 5.74 -4.42
CA GLY A 99 -6.26 5.38 -3.10
C GLY A 99 -5.85 6.38 -2.01
N ILE A 100 -4.57 6.74 -1.96
CA ILE A 100 -4.04 7.75 -1.02
C ILE A 100 -4.76 9.09 -1.22
N ASP A 101 -4.87 9.55 -2.47
CA ASP A 101 -5.52 10.82 -2.79
C ASP A 101 -7.01 10.81 -2.42
N TYR A 102 -7.68 9.67 -2.59
CA TYR A 102 -9.05 9.48 -2.12
C TYR A 102 -9.14 9.62 -0.60
N ALA A 103 -8.27 8.97 0.16
CA ALA A 103 -8.26 9.06 1.63
C ALA A 103 -8.03 10.50 2.11
N LYS A 104 -7.07 11.22 1.51
CA LYS A 104 -6.82 12.64 1.80
C LYS A 104 -8.05 13.51 1.55
N ARG A 105 -8.72 13.33 0.40
CA ARG A 105 -9.95 14.07 0.06
C ARG A 105 -11.10 13.74 1.01
N ALA A 106 -11.14 12.53 1.54
CA ALA A 106 -12.12 12.09 2.53
C ALA A 106 -11.80 12.56 3.97
N GLY A 107 -10.68 13.25 4.19
CA GLY A 107 -10.35 13.89 5.47
C GLY A 107 -9.52 13.04 6.43
N PHE A 108 -8.76 12.05 5.93
CA PHE A 108 -7.85 11.23 6.73
C PHE A 108 -6.42 11.81 6.82
#